data_AF-X0WXG9-F1
#
_entry.id   AF-X0WXG9-F1
#
_cell.length_a   1.000
_cell.length_b   1.000
_cell.length_c   1.000
_cell.angle_alpha   90.00
_cell.angle_beta   90.00
_cell.angle_gamma   90.00
#
_symmetry.space_group_name_H-M   'P 1'
#
loop_
_entity.id
_entity.type
_entity.pdbx_description
1 polymer ?
#
loop_
_entity_poly.entity_id
_entity_poly.type
_entity_poly.pdbx_seq_one_letter_code
_entity_poly.pdbx_strand_id
1 'polypeptide(L)'
;RELPLIAEVLREISTRIDCLIVNGQGIAHPKRAGLASFAGILLDLPTIGVTKNILIGRYEPPLAKRGEYSDIIHNGRKVGEVLCTKDGTTPIFISPGYRIEFESSRKLILGLAMNSKYPEPLRLADINTRRT
;
A
#
# COMPACT_ATOMS: atom_id res chain seq x y z
N ARG A 1 -17.93 -2.96 1.84
CA ARG A 1 -18.42 -2.50 0.52
C ARG A 1 -17.58 -3.06 -0.62
N GLU A 2 -16.25 -2.89 -0.61
CA GLU A 2 -15.40 -3.31 -1.75
C GLU A 2 -14.92 -4.77 -1.69
N LEU A 3 -14.86 -5.36 -0.51
CA LEU A 3 -14.26 -6.69 -0.30
C LEU A 3 -14.95 -7.87 -1.01
N PRO A 4 -16.29 -7.95 -1.09
CA PRO A 4 -16.94 -9.01 -1.86
C PRO A 4 -16.51 -8.98 -3.34
N LEU A 5 -16.45 -7.78 -3.93
CA LEU A 5 -16.02 -7.59 -5.31
C LEU A 5 -14.56 -7.99 -5.51
N ILE A 6 -13.68 -7.62 -4.58
CA ILE A 6 -12.27 -8.03 -4.61
C ILE A 6 -12.16 -9.56 -4.54
N ALA A 7 -12.91 -10.20 -3.63
CA ALA A 7 -12.89 -11.65 -3.48
C ALA A 7 -13.42 -12.38 -4.72
N GLU A 8 -14.44 -11.85 -5.39
CA GLU A 8 -14.96 -12.39 -6.65
C GLU A 8 -13.91 -12.36 -7.76
N VAL A 9 -13.30 -11.19 -8.01
CA VAL A 9 -12.27 -11.04 -9.05
C VAL A 9 -11.07 -11.93 -8.77
N LEU A 10 -10.64 -12.05 -7.52
CA LEU A 10 -9.48 -12.87 -7.17
C LEU A 10 -9.72 -14.38 -7.39
N ARG A 11 -10.97 -14.85 -7.36
CA ARG A 11 -11.30 -16.25 -7.71
C ARG A 11 -11.15 -16.54 -9.20
N GLU A 12 -11.26 -15.53 -10.05
CA GLU A 12 -11.10 -15.66 -11.50
C GLU A 12 -9.64 -15.62 -11.95
N ILE A 13 -8.72 -15.22 -11.06
CA ILE A 13 -7.29 -15.18 -11.36
C ILE A 13 -6.69 -16.57 -11.17
N SER A 14 -6.25 -17.17 -12.27
CA SER A 14 -5.57 -18.49 -12.28
C SER A 14 -4.09 -18.41 -11.90
N THR A 15 -3.48 -17.23 -12.03
CA THR A 15 -2.08 -16.99 -11.67
C THR A 15 -1.93 -16.83 -10.17
N ARG A 16 -0.89 -17.43 -9.58
CA ARG A 16 -0.56 -17.23 -8.17
C ARG A 16 -0.26 -15.77 -7.87
N ILE A 17 -0.84 -15.26 -6.78
CA ILE A 17 -0.59 -13.91 -6.25
C ILE A 17 0.26 -14.04 -4.99
N ASP A 18 1.49 -13.53 -5.01
CA ASP A 18 2.36 -13.56 -3.84
C ASP A 18 2.13 -12.38 -2.89
N CYS A 19 1.65 -11.25 -3.41
CA CYS A 19 1.28 -10.10 -2.60
C CYS A 19 0.21 -9.25 -3.32
N LEU A 20 -0.83 -8.87 -2.59
CA LEU A 20 -1.87 -7.98 -3.08
C LEU A 20 -1.58 -6.53 -2.64
N ILE A 21 -1.48 -5.63 -3.62
CA ILE A 21 -1.31 -4.19 -3.37
C ILE A 21 -2.69 -3.54 -3.43
N VAL A 22 -3.09 -2.88 -2.35
CA VAL A 22 -4.43 -2.31 -2.19
C VAL A 22 -4.35 -0.79 -2.15
N ASN A 23 -5.19 -0.13 -2.94
CA ASN A 23 -5.36 1.33 -2.88
C ASN A 23 -6.19 1.73 -1.65
N GLY A 24 -5.57 1.64 -0.48
CA GLY A 24 -6.20 1.84 0.81
C GLY A 24 -5.19 1.65 1.94
N GLN A 25 -5.61 1.86 3.18
CA GLN A 25 -4.73 1.67 4.34
C GLN A 25 -4.68 0.20 4.78
N GLY A 26 -3.54 -0.19 5.34
CA GLY A 26 -3.39 -1.40 6.15
C GLY A 26 -3.56 -1.08 7.63
N ILE A 27 -2.51 -1.33 8.43
CA ILE A 27 -2.50 -1.04 9.87
C ILE A 27 -2.51 0.47 10.19
N ALA A 28 -2.23 1.35 9.21
CA ALA A 28 -2.39 2.80 9.31
C ALA A 28 -3.88 3.22 9.29
N HIS A 29 -4.64 2.68 10.23
CA HIS A 29 -6.06 2.93 10.42
C HIS A 29 -6.37 3.10 11.91
N PRO A 30 -7.35 3.92 12.34
CA PRO A 30 -7.67 4.10 13.76
C PRO A 30 -7.88 2.79 14.53
N LYS A 31 -8.45 1.78 13.85
CA LYS A 31 -8.68 0.43 14.40
C LYS A 31 -7.61 -0.60 14.03
N ARG A 32 -6.50 -0.18 13.40
CA ARG A 32 -5.44 -1.06 12.83
C ARG A 32 -5.96 -2.13 11.86
N ALA A 33 -7.10 -1.86 11.24
CA ALA A 33 -7.84 -2.77 10.39
C ALA A 33 -8.34 -2.03 9.16
N GLY A 34 -7.42 -1.48 8.36
CA GLY A 34 -7.75 -0.87 7.07
C GLY A 34 -8.11 -1.92 6.02
N LEU A 35 -8.51 -1.47 4.84
CA LEU A 35 -8.92 -2.33 3.73
C LEU A 35 -7.86 -3.37 3.36
N ALA A 36 -6.59 -2.99 3.32
CA ALA A 36 -5.50 -3.91 2.98
C ALA A 36 -5.37 -5.03 4.03
N SER A 37 -5.43 -4.67 5.33
CA SER A 37 -5.41 -5.66 6.42
C SER A 37 -6.60 -6.60 6.36
N PHE A 38 -7.80 -6.07 6.17
CA PHE A 38 -9.01 -6.90 6.13
C PHE A 38 -9.04 -7.81 4.88
N ALA A 39 -8.60 -7.31 3.72
CA ALA A 39 -8.46 -8.12 2.50
C ALA A 39 -7.46 -9.26 2.73
N GLY A 40 -6.28 -8.96 3.28
CA GLY A 40 -5.26 -9.97 3.52
C GLY A 40 -5.71 -11.08 4.47
N ILE A 41 -6.44 -10.73 5.53
CA ILE A 41 -7.03 -11.71 6.46
C ILE A 41 -8.05 -12.59 5.74
N LEU A 42 -8.98 -11.99 4.99
CA LEU A 42 -10.06 -12.72 4.32
C LEU A 42 -9.54 -13.68 3.24
N LEU A 43 -8.45 -13.29 2.57
CA LEU A 43 -7.88 -14.02 1.43
C LEU A 43 -6.69 -14.90 1.82
N ASP A 44 -6.22 -14.81 3.07
CA ASP A 44 -4.94 -15.35 3.55
C ASP A 44 -3.74 -15.03 2.62
N LEU A 45 -3.67 -13.78 2.14
CA LEU A 45 -2.64 -13.30 1.22
C LEU A 45 -1.86 -12.11 1.79
N PRO A 46 -0.52 -12.07 1.63
CA PRO A 46 0.26 -10.90 1.98
C PRO A 46 -0.31 -9.64 1.31
N THR A 47 -0.46 -8.56 2.07
CA THR A 47 -1.08 -7.32 1.58
C THR A 47 -0.33 -6.08 2.02
N ILE A 48 -0.27 -5.09 1.13
CA ILE A 48 0.25 -3.75 1.42
C ILE A 48 -0.82 -2.73 1.05
N GLY A 49 -1.10 -1.83 1.98
CA GLY A 49 -1.89 -0.63 1.71
C GLY A 49 -1.01 0.48 1.16
N VAL A 50 -1.43 1.10 0.06
CA VAL A 50 -0.76 2.26 -0.55
C VAL A 50 -1.79 3.36 -0.79
N THR A 51 -1.47 4.58 -0.35
CA THR A 51 -2.34 5.75 -0.55
C THR A 51 -1.53 7.00 -0.93
N LYS A 52 -2.24 8.01 -1.44
CA LYS A 52 -1.68 9.34 -1.74
C LYS A 52 -1.72 10.30 -0.55
N ASN A 53 -2.55 9.99 0.45
CA ASN A 53 -2.77 10.82 1.62
C ASN A 53 -2.66 9.98 2.89
N ILE A 54 -2.16 10.60 3.96
CA ILE A 54 -2.19 10.04 5.30
C ILE A 54 -3.62 10.00 5.84
N LEU A 55 -3.98 8.92 6.54
CA LEU A 55 -5.25 8.83 7.28
C LEU A 55 -5.06 9.16 8.77
N ILE A 56 -4.00 8.62 9.37
CA ILE A 56 -3.66 8.80 10.80
C ILE A 56 -2.15 8.85 11.01
N GLY A 57 -1.77 9.41 12.16
CA GLY A 57 -0.37 9.45 12.60
C GLY A 57 0.32 10.75 12.22
N ARG A 58 1.56 10.87 12.69
CA ARG A 58 2.47 11.98 12.39
C ARG A 58 3.72 11.42 11.74
N TYR A 59 4.35 12.21 10.90
CA TYR A 59 5.59 11.88 10.23
C TYR A 59 6.38 13.17 9.99
N GLU A 60 7.69 13.02 9.83
CA GLU A 60 8.54 14.07 9.29
C GLU A 60 8.75 13.81 7.80
N PRO A 61 8.60 14.79 6.91
CA PRO A 61 8.80 14.56 5.48
C PRO A 61 10.21 14.02 5.19
N PRO A 62 10.36 12.90 4.47
CA PRO A 62 11.67 12.42 4.07
C PRO A 62 12.28 13.34 3.01
N LEU A 63 13.59 13.16 2.76
CA LEU A 63 14.24 13.81 1.62
C LEU A 63 13.52 13.43 0.32
N ALA A 64 13.42 14.37 -0.61
CA ALA A 64 12.73 14.17 -1.90
C ALA A 64 13.59 13.36 -2.91
N LYS A 65 14.16 12.24 -2.45
CA LYS A 65 15.02 11.34 -3.20
C LYS A 65 14.47 9.91 -3.13
N ARG A 66 14.51 9.18 -4.23
CA ARG A 66 13.98 7.83 -4.35
C ARG A 66 14.64 6.90 -3.33
N GLY A 67 13.81 6.13 -2.64
CA GLY A 67 14.22 5.21 -1.60
C GLY A 67 14.21 5.81 -0.20
N GLU A 68 14.23 7.15 -0.08
CA GLU A 68 14.11 7.83 1.20
C GLU A 68 12.71 7.65 1.78
N TYR A 69 12.65 7.47 3.09
CA TYR A 69 11.41 7.23 3.79
C TYR A 69 11.47 7.73 5.23
N SER A 70 10.30 7.90 5.82
CA SER A 70 10.15 8.19 7.25
C SER A 70 8.99 7.42 7.84
N ASP A 71 9.06 7.20 9.15
CA ASP A 71 8.04 6.44 9.87
C ASP A 71 6.79 7.29 10.12
N ILE A 72 5.64 6.66 9.98
CA ILE A 72 4.36 7.21 10.43
C ILE A 72 4.08 6.67 11.82
N ILE A 73 4.07 7.55 12.82
CA ILE A 73 3.84 7.21 14.22
C ILE A 73 2.42 7.59 14.64
N HIS A 74 1.67 6.65 15.19
CA HIS A 74 0.36 6.87 15.78
C HIS A 74 0.27 6.20 17.16
N ASN A 75 -0.08 6.97 18.19
CA ASN A 75 -0.15 6.54 19.59
C ASN A 75 1.13 5.80 20.05
N GLY A 76 2.29 6.39 19.74
CA GLY A 76 3.60 5.85 20.11
C GLY A 76 4.02 4.59 19.36
N ARG A 77 3.30 4.17 18.32
CA ARG A 77 3.67 3.00 17.50
C ARG A 77 3.80 3.37 16.03
N LYS A 78 4.76 2.73 15.36
CA LYS A 78 4.87 2.76 13.90
C LYS A 78 3.66 2.08 13.27
N VAL A 79 2.99 2.76 12.35
CA VAL A 79 1.80 2.27 11.63
C VAL A 79 1.94 2.31 10.12
N GLY A 80 2.98 2.97 9.60
CA GLY A 80 3.25 3.03 8.17
C GLY A 80 4.56 3.75 7.91
N GLU A 81 4.83 4.00 6.63
CA GLU A 81 5.98 4.77 6.17
C GLU A 81 5.54 5.74 5.07
N VAL A 82 6.12 6.93 5.08
CA VAL A 82 6.07 7.87 3.95
C VAL A 82 7.26 7.56 3.07
N LEU A 83 7.02 7.21 1.80
CA LEU A 83 8.03 6.69 0.89
C LEU A 83 8.16 7.56 -0.35
N CYS A 84 9.37 8.06 -0.61
CA CYS A 84 9.73 8.68 -1.87
C CYS A 84 10.05 7.60 -2.90
N THR A 85 9.15 7.38 -3.86
CA THR A 85 9.35 6.43 -4.96
C THR A 85 9.97 7.08 -6.20
N LYS A 86 9.93 8.41 -6.33
CA LYS A 86 10.52 9.14 -7.45
C LYS A 86 11.08 10.48 -6.99
N ASP A 87 12.29 10.81 -7.44
CA ASP A 87 13.00 12.05 -7.11
C ASP A 87 12.15 13.28 -7.40
N GLY A 88 12.19 14.25 -6.47
CA GLY A 88 11.50 15.54 -6.62
C GLY A 88 9.97 15.46 -6.69
N THR A 89 9.36 14.31 -6.35
CA THR A 89 7.90 14.15 -6.37
C THR A 89 7.32 13.98 -4.97
N THR A 90 6.03 14.25 -4.83
CA THR A 90 5.31 13.99 -3.58
C THR A 90 5.35 12.50 -3.24
N PRO A 91 5.71 12.15 -2.00
CA PRO A 91 5.81 10.76 -1.57
C PRO A 91 4.44 10.09 -1.54
N ILE A 92 4.46 8.77 -1.42
CA ILE A 92 3.28 7.94 -1.17
C ILE A 92 3.32 7.43 0.27
N PHE A 93 2.16 7.01 0.76
CA PHE A 93 2.03 6.45 2.11
C PHE A 93 1.81 4.97 1.98
N ILE A 94 2.64 4.19 2.66
CA ILE A 94 2.54 2.73 2.66
C ILE A 94 2.29 2.23 4.08
N SER A 95 1.50 1.18 4.22
CA SER A 95 1.32 0.49 5.50
C SER A 95 1.14 -1.01 5.28
N PRO A 96 1.80 -1.86 6.09
CA PRO A 96 1.55 -3.29 6.07
C PRO A 96 0.07 -3.61 6.26
N GLY A 97 -0.46 -4.52 5.46
CA GLY A 97 -1.82 -5.05 5.60
C GLY A 97 -1.82 -6.29 6.48
N TYR A 98 -1.30 -7.39 5.94
CA TYR A 98 -1.29 -8.73 6.53
C TYR A 98 -0.05 -9.51 6.05
N ARG A 99 0.54 -10.33 6.93
CA ARG A 99 1.70 -11.21 6.66
C ARG A 99 2.87 -10.57 5.90
N ILE A 100 3.13 -9.29 6.14
CA ILE A 100 4.27 -8.57 5.59
C ILE A 100 4.80 -7.53 6.57
N GLU A 101 6.11 -7.34 6.57
CA GLU A 101 6.79 -6.37 7.43
C GLU A 101 6.99 -5.03 6.73
N PHE A 102 7.31 -3.98 7.49
CA PHE A 102 7.55 -2.64 6.96
C PHE A 102 8.67 -2.62 5.91
N GLU A 103 9.83 -3.22 6.20
CA GLU A 103 10.97 -3.21 5.29
C GLU A 103 10.66 -3.95 3.98
N SER A 104 10.06 -5.14 4.08
CA SER A 104 9.60 -5.92 2.93
C SER A 104 8.58 -5.16 2.09
N SER A 105 7.63 -4.47 2.75
CA SER A 105 6.66 -3.62 2.08
C SER A 105 7.34 -2.50 1.29
N ARG A 106 8.29 -1.80 1.92
CA ARG A 106 9.06 -0.72 1.28
C ARG A 106 9.85 -1.21 0.07
N LYS A 107 10.61 -2.29 0.21
CA LYS A 107 11.40 -2.88 -0.88
C LYS A 107 10.52 -3.27 -2.06
N LEU A 108 9.39 -3.95 -1.78
CA LEU A 108 8.45 -4.36 -2.82
C LEU A 108 7.84 -3.16 -3.56
N ILE A 109 7.36 -2.16 -2.83
CA ILE A 109 6.76 -0.97 -3.44
C ILE A 109 7.78 -0.17 -4.25
N LEU A 110 9.02 -0.02 -3.78
CA LEU A 110 10.09 0.61 -4.55
C LEU A 110 10.36 -0.14 -5.87
N GLY A 111 10.43 -1.48 -5.82
CA GLY A 111 10.62 -2.32 -6.99
C GLY A 111 9.47 -2.25 -8.00
N LEU A 112 8.24 -1.99 -7.54
CA LEU A 112 7.05 -1.87 -8.40
C LEU A 112 6.83 -0.44 -8.93
N ALA A 113 7.45 0.58 -8.33
CA ALA A 113 7.33 1.98 -8.73
C ALA A 113 8.46 2.40 -9.68
N MET A 114 8.60 1.72 -10.83
CA MET A 114 9.70 1.97 -11.78
C MET A 114 9.43 3.12 -12.74
N ASN A 115 8.25 3.12 -13.36
CA ASN A 115 7.90 4.07 -14.43
C ASN A 115 7.05 5.26 -13.94
N SER A 116 6.69 5.27 -12.66
CA SER A 116 5.74 6.19 -12.05
C SER A 116 6.03 6.30 -10.55
N LYS A 117 5.56 7.38 -9.92
CA LYS A 117 5.55 7.49 -8.45
C LYS A 117 4.62 6.47 -7.78
N TYR A 118 3.60 5.98 -8.50
CA TYR A 118 2.67 4.98 -7.99
C TYR A 118 3.09 3.59 -8.46
N PRO A 119 3.03 2.56 -7.60
CA PRO A 119 3.42 1.20 -8.00
C PRO A 119 2.58 0.73 -9.19
N GLU A 120 3.24 0.03 -10.12
CA GLU A 120 2.67 -0.35 -11.40
C GLU A 120 1.33 -1.09 -11.29
N PRO A 121 1.14 -2.08 -10.39
CA PRO A 121 -0.14 -2.77 -10.26
C PRO A 121 -1.32 -1.83 -10.00
N LEU A 122 -1.14 -0.85 -9.11
CA LEU A 122 -2.21 0.11 -8.81
C LEU A 122 -2.40 1.14 -9.91
N ARG A 123 -1.32 1.56 -10.58
CA ARG A 123 -1.40 2.45 -11.74
C ARG A 123 -2.21 1.82 -12.87
N LEU A 124 -1.96 0.54 -13.16
CA LEU A 124 -2.68 -0.21 -14.18
C LEU A 124 -4.15 -0.42 -13.78
N ALA A 125 -4.42 -0.75 -12.51
CA ALA A 125 -5.79 -0.86 -12.02
C ALA A 125 -6.58 0.45 -12.22
N ASP A 126 -6.03 1.60 -11.80
CA ASP A 126 -6.66 2.92 -11.95
C ASP A 126 -6.92 3.30 -13.41
N ILE A 127 -6.00 2.96 -14.33
CA ILE A 127 -6.19 3.18 -15.76
C ILE A 127 -7.35 2.33 -16.30
N ASN A 128 -7.43 1.05 -15.92
CA ASN A 128 -8.46 0.15 -16.43
C ASN A 128 -9.85 0.48 -15.87
N THR A 129 -9.97 0.94 -14.62
CA THR A 129 -11.26 1.36 -14.04
C THR A 129 -11.87 2.60 -14.69
N ARG A 130 -11.09 3.40 -15.41
CA ARG A 130 -11.58 4.59 -16.13
C ARG A 130 -11.94 4.31 -17.59
N ARG A 131 -11.60 3.13 -18.09
CA ARG A 131 -11.90 2.68 -19.47
C ARG A 131 -13.22 1.92 -19.56
N THR A 132 -13.77 1.52 -18.42
CA THR A 132 -15.08 0.87 -18.26
C THR A 132 -16.11 1.93 -17.92
#